data_AF-A0A8H4V6Y4-F1
#
_entry.id   AF-A0A8H4V6Y4-F1
#
_cell.length_a   1.000
_cell.length_b   1.000
_cell.length_c   1.000
_cell.angle_alpha   90.00
_cell.angle_beta   90.00
_cell.angle_gamma   90.00
#
_symmetry.space_group_name_H-M   'P 1'
#
loop_
_entity.id
_entity.type
_entity.pdbx_description
1 polymer ?
#
loop_
_entity_poly.entity_id
_entity_poly.type
_entity_poly.pdbx_seq_one_letter_code
_entity_poly.pdbx_strand_id
1 'polypeptide(L)' 'MTADMLLLKANPVDDISNMNSKNIAFVVMDGKVLDKKKLQKLRDIADVQNTLPFACGGDPKKASLQSRATCCDGH' A
#
# COMPACT_ATOMS: atom_id res chain seq x y z
N MET A 1 -8.65 -7.69 21.77
CA MET A 1 -8.09 -6.43 21.24
C MET A 1 -6.73 -6.74 20.69
N THR A 2 -6.46 -6.36 19.45
CA THR A 2 -5.13 -6.48 18.85
C THR A 2 -4.54 -5.08 18.67
N ALA A 3 -3.21 -5.00 18.67
CA ALA A 3 -2.49 -3.73 18.71
C ALA A 3 -1.82 -3.44 17.37
N ASP A 4 -1.93 -2.18 16.94
CA ASP A 4 -1.24 -1.64 15.79
C ASP A 4 -0.20 -0.63 16.27
N MET A 5 1.06 -0.81 15.85
CA MET A 5 2.18 0.01 16.29
C MET A 5 3.20 0.23 15.18
N LEU A 6 3.82 1.40 15.18
CA LEU A 6 4.97 1.74 14.35
C LEU A 6 6.16 2.04 15.26
N LEU A 7 7.25 1.30 15.07
CA LEU A 7 8.51 1.59 15.75
C LEU A 7 9.41 2.38 14.81
N LEU A 8 9.83 3.56 15.27
CA LEU A 8 10.72 4.44 14.53
C LEU A 8 12.15 4.34 15.08
N LYS A 9 13.14 4.52 14.20
CA LYS A 9 14.57 4.58 14.56
C LYS A 9 14.96 5.90 15.22
N ALA A 10 14.17 6.95 15.01
CA ALA A 10 14.41 8.30 15.50
C ALA A 10 13.12 8.86 16.12
N ASN A 11 13.28 9.73 17.13
CA ASN A 11 12.17 10.30 17.88
C ASN A 11 11.40 11.34 17.03
N PRO A 12 10.10 11.15 16.78
CA PRO A 12 9.29 12.11 16.03
C PRO A 12 8.93 13.37 16.82
N VAL A 13 9.10 13.37 18.15
CA VAL A 13 8.85 14.55 18.99
C VAL A 13 9.96 15.58 18.83
N ASP A 14 11.21 15.13 18.68
CA ASP A 14 12.36 16.01 18.49
C ASP A 14 12.35 16.64 17.09
N ASP A 15 11.92 15.88 16.08
CA ASP A 15 11.68 16.36 14.71
C ASP A 15 10.59 15.52 14.04
N ILE A 16 9.49 16.15 13.65
CA ILE A 16 8.35 15.49 12.97
C ILE A 16 8.74 14.87 11.63
N SER A 17 9.79 15.38 10.99
CA SER A 17 10.34 14.81 9.75
C SER A 17 10.80 13.36 9.95
N ASN A 18 11.02 12.93 11.19
CA ASN A 18 11.34 11.54 11.52
C ASN A 18 10.18 10.57 11.30
N MET A 19 8.93 11.05 11.15
CA MET A 19 7.77 10.24 10.74
C MET A 19 7.78 9.94 9.23
N ASN A 20 8.84 9.30 8.75
CA ASN A 20 8.98 8.91 7.35
C ASN A 20 9.28 7.41 7.20
N SER A 21 9.03 6.86 6.02
CA SER A 21 9.18 5.44 5.74
C SER A 21 10.62 4.90 5.89
N LYS A 22 11.65 5.75 5.75
CA LYS A 22 13.05 5.35 5.94
C LYS A 22 13.39 5.10 7.42
N ASN A 23 12.69 5.79 8.31
CA ASN A 23 12.85 5.71 9.75
C ASN A 23 12.00 4.63 10.42
N ILE A 24 11.10 3.97 9.68
CA ILE A 24 10.37 2.81 10.21
C ILE A 24 11.36 1.64 10.41
N ALA A 25 11.42 1.13 11.65
CA ALA A 25 12.18 -0.07 12.01
C ALA A 25 11.30 -1.32 11.91
N PHE A 26 10.12 -1.28 12.54
CA PHE A 26 9.16 -2.38 12.57
C PHE A 26 7.73 -1.87 12.51
N VAL A 27 6.85 -2.69 11.95
CA VAL A 27 5.41 -2.48 11.94
C VAL A 27 4.78 -3.64 12.69
N VAL A 28 3.93 -3.35 13.67
CA VAL A 28 3.04 -4.33 14.30
C VAL A 28 1.64 -4.04 13.79
N MET A 29 1.01 -5.05 13.21
CA MET A 29 -0.38 -4.98 12.75
C MET A 29 -1.11 -6.19 13.29
N ASP A 30 -2.28 -5.98 13.88
CA ASP A 30 -3.07 -7.07 14.48
C ASP A 30 -2.24 -7.90 15.49
N GLY A 31 -1.38 -7.23 16.27
CA GLY A 31 -0.47 -7.88 17.23
C GLY A 31 0.67 -8.71 16.60
N LYS A 32 0.83 -8.69 15.27
CA LYS A 32 1.88 -9.44 14.55
C LYS A 32 2.98 -8.49 14.08
N VAL A 33 4.22 -8.83 14.39
CA VAL A 33 5.39 -8.12 13.84
C VAL A 33 5.53 -8.46 12.35
N LEU A 34 5.51 -7.42 11.53
CA LEU A 34 5.77 -7.49 10.10
C LEU A 34 7.24 -7.16 9.85
N ASP A 35 7.99 -8.18 9.44
CA ASP A 35 9.34 -8.01 8.93
C ASP A 35 9.34 -7.38 7.52
N LYS A 36 10.52 -6.99 7.05
CA LYS A 36 10.71 -6.39 5.72
C LYS A 36 10.17 -7.26 4.57
N LYS A 37 10.23 -8.60 4.68
CA LYS A 37 9.77 -9.51 3.63
C LYS A 37 8.24 -9.55 3.57
N LYS A 38 7.57 -9.53 4.71
CA LYS A 38 6.11 -9.43 4.80
C LYS A 38 5.62 -8.07 4.31
N LEU A 39 6.29 -6.98 4.70
CA LEU A 39 5.98 -5.64 4.21
C LEU A 39 6.16 -5.54 2.69
N GLN A 40 7.22 -6.16 2.15
CA GLN A 40 7.44 -6.24 0.71
C GLN A 40 6.29 -6.98 0.01
N LYS A 41 5.87 -8.15 0.53
CA LYS A 41 4.71 -8.87 -0.02
C LYS A 41 3.42 -8.07 0.04
N LEU A 42 3.15 -7.37 1.15
CA LEU A 42 1.99 -6.50 1.27
C LEU A 42 2.05 -5.34 0.27
N ARG A 43 3.23 -4.77 0.04
CA ARG A 43 3.45 -3.75 -0.99
C ARG A 43 3.18 -4.29 -2.38
N ASP A 44 3.68 -5.48 -2.70
CA ASP A 44 3.50 -6.09 -4.02
C ASP A 44 2.03 -6.47 -4.28
N ILE A 45 1.29 -6.84 -3.23
CA ILE A 45 -0.18 -7.04 -3.30
C ILE A 45 -0.92 -5.70 -3.43
N ALA A 46 -0.46 -4.66 -2.72
CA ALA A 46 -1.04 -3.33 -2.75
C ALA A 46 -0.72 -2.56 -4.05
N ASP A 47 0.32 -2.98 -4.80
CA ASP A 47 0.61 -2.52 -6.17
C ASP A 47 -0.36 -3.15 -7.18
N VAL A 48 -1.63 -2.85 -6.94
CA VAL A 48 -2.79 -3.24 -7.73
C VAL A 48 -2.72 -2.61 -9.13
N GLN A 49 -2.03 -1.48 -9.28
CA GLN A 49 -1.81 -0.81 -10.58
C GLN A 49 -1.05 -1.68 -11.57
N ASN A 50 -0.10 -2.51 -11.11
CA ASN A 50 0.67 -3.41 -11.97
C ASN A 50 0.15 -4.85 -11.98
N THR A 51 -0.70 -5.24 -11.03
CA THR A 51 -1.15 -6.64 -10.85
C THR A 51 -2.60 -6.90 -11.23
N LEU A 52 -3.46 -5.89 -11.33
CA LEU A 52 -4.82 -6.04 -11.88
C LEU A 52 -4.93 -5.39 -13.27
N PRO A 53 -5.31 -6.14 -14.32
CA PRO A 53 -5.45 -5.60 -15.68
C PRO A 53 -6.60 -4.58 -15.87
N PHE A 54 -7.25 -4.19 -14.78
CA PHE A 54 -8.37 -3.24 -14.73
C PHE A 54 -8.14 -2.10 -13.72
N ALA A 55 -6.95 -1.99 -13.11
CA ALA A 55 -6.59 -0.80 -12.35
C ALA A 55 -6.39 0.37 -13.33
N CYS A 56 -7.47 1.11 -13.58
CA CYS A 56 -7.58 2.20 -14.52
C CYS A 56 -6.51 3.28 -14.29
N GLY A 57 -5.37 3.12 -14.94
CA GLY A 57 -4.28 4.11 -15.00
C GLY A 57 -3.31 3.88 -16.15
N GLY A 58 -3.55 2.90 -17.01
CA GLY A 58 -2.78 2.69 -18.22
C GLY A 58 -3.19 3.68 -19.32
N ASP A 59 -2.21 4.09 -20.14
CA ASP A 59 -2.36 5.03 -21.25
C ASP A 59 -3.72 4.89 -21.98
N PRO A 60 -4.52 5.97 -22.09
CA PRO A 60 -5.85 5.92 -22.72
C PRO A 60 -5.82 5.52 -24.20
N LYS A 61 -4.63 5.45 -24.82
CA LYS A 61 -4.45 5.03 -26.22
C LYS A 61 -4.37 3.52 -26.42
N LYS A 62 -4.22 2.70 -25.36
CA LYS A 62 -4.16 1.24 -25.47
C LYS A 62 -5.43 0.51 -25.03
N ALA A 63 -6.37 1.20 -24.38
CA ALA A 63 -7.65 0.65 -23.92
C ALA A 63 -8.72 0.51 -25.02
N SER A 64 -8.33 0.50 -26.30
CA SER A 64 -9.26 0.59 -27.44
C SER A 64 -9.84 -0.74 -27.93
N LEU A 65 -9.46 -1.92 -27.42
CA LEU A 65 -9.79 -3.16 -28.12
C LEU A 65 -10.28 -4.35 -27.29
N GLN A 66 -10.75 -4.15 -26.05
CA GLN A 66 -11.62 -5.15 -25.41
C GLN A 66 -12.79 -4.45 -24.70
N SER A 67 -13.85 -4.24 -25.46
CA SER A 67 -15.12 -3.74 -24.97
C SER A 67 -15.79 -4.73 -24.02
N ARG A 68 -16.43 -4.13 -22.99
CA ARG A 68 -17.64 -4.57 -22.27
C ARG A 68 -17.48 -5.55 -21.10
N ALA A 69 -17.36 -4.98 -19.89
CA ALA A 69 -18.45 -5.03 -18.91
C ALA A 69 -18.28 -3.93 -17.83
N THR A 70 -19.15 -2.92 -17.90
CA THR A 70 -19.70 -2.11 -16.78
C THR A 70 -18.73 -1.51 -15.76
N CYS A 71 -18.36 -0.25 -16.02
CA CYS A 71 -18.10 0.76 -14.99
C CYS A 71 -19.40 1.05 -14.21
N CYS A 72 -19.26 1.31 -12.92
CA CYS A 72 -20.15 2.07 -12.02
C CYS A 72 -21.63 2.13 -12.40
N ASP A 73 -22.47 1.31 -11.75
CA ASP A 73 -23.91 1.56 -11.72
C ASP A 73 -24.28 2.17 -10.36
N GLY A 74 -24.91 3.34 -10.42
CA GLY A 74 -25.39 4.05 -9.26
C GLY A 74 -26.59 3.35 -8.65
N HIS A 75 -26.54 3.19 -7.32
CA HIS A 75 -27.73 3.16 -6.49
C HIS A 75 -27.37 3.64 -5.08
#